data_AF-A0A182AP71-F1
#
_entry.id   AF-A0A182AP71-F1
#
_cell.length_a   1.000
_cell.length_b   1.000
_cell.length_c   1.000
_cell.angle_alpha   90.00
_cell.angle_beta   90.00
_cell.angle_gamma   90.00
#
_symmetry.space_group_name_H-M   'P 1'
#
loop_
_entity.id
_entity.type
_entity.pdbx_description
1 polymer ?
#
loop_
_entity_poly.entity_id
_entity_poly.type
_entity_poly.pdbx_seq_one_letter_code
_entity_poly.pdbx_strand_id
1 'polypeptide(L)'
;MMSSPLSALLLLLLGALVARLTAKRMKRWAVPALVLELLVGFLLGNTVLPFSRIQPLSGITDLGVLTLFFLVGLEVRGGLLGPRPGVVLRLVLLSALTPLLAWWPLKHLFNLAGSTTVLFLAVLSATGTGVTLRALSQGGALQTPSGQLLVGVSVLDDLPAILLLMLATLLGSATGAPGEANPAAGNALLATGLVLAVMALSFPLCRWWRSHRGRWTPDALGVMLVLAGSSWLGEVSGLTSLLGALWGGMLLRQLLPEPGHAQLGPGLHSPLALLSDVFLPLYFLSVGLSLEAASLLEPSAWGMATVLFLVAVLCKLICGVGISQSDEQAGV
;
A
#
# COMPACT_ATOMS: atom_id res chain seq x y z
N MET A 1 14.14 -7.16 -32.14
CA MET A 1 12.82 -7.74 -31.84
C MET A 1 12.43 -7.70 -30.36
N MET A 2 13.37 -7.70 -29.39
CA MET A 2 13.07 -7.62 -27.93
C MET A 2 12.97 -6.18 -27.36
N SER A 3 12.93 -5.14 -28.21
CA SER A 3 12.98 -3.73 -27.79
C SER A 3 11.62 -3.04 -27.75
N SER A 4 10.53 -3.71 -28.13
CA SER A 4 9.20 -3.09 -28.14
C SER A 4 8.52 -3.21 -26.77
N PRO A 5 7.77 -2.19 -26.32
CA PRO A 5 7.00 -2.26 -25.07
C PRO A 5 5.97 -3.40 -25.09
N LEU A 6 5.46 -3.76 -26.28
CA LEU A 6 4.58 -4.92 -26.45
C LEU A 6 5.28 -6.25 -26.14
N SER A 7 6.56 -6.40 -26.50
CA SER A 7 7.33 -7.60 -26.16
C SER A 7 7.55 -7.72 -24.65
N ALA A 8 7.81 -6.60 -23.97
CA ALA A 8 7.90 -6.57 -22.51
C ALA A 8 6.56 -6.93 -21.85
N LEU A 9 5.45 -6.33 -22.32
CA LEU A 9 4.12 -6.64 -21.81
C LEU A 9 3.76 -8.13 -21.99
N LEU A 10 4.07 -8.71 -23.15
CA LEU A 10 3.83 -10.12 -23.43
C LEU A 10 4.64 -11.03 -22.49
N LEU A 11 5.90 -10.69 -22.23
CA LEU A 11 6.74 -11.42 -21.27
C LEU A 11 6.20 -11.32 -19.84
N LEU A 12 5.72 -10.14 -19.42
CA LEU A 12 5.09 -9.97 -18.10
C LEU A 12 3.81 -10.80 -17.98
N LEU A 13 2.95 -10.80 -19.00
CA LEU A 13 1.73 -11.62 -19.00
C LEU A 13 2.05 -13.11 -18.98
N LEU A 14 3.07 -13.55 -19.73
CA LEU A 14 3.54 -14.94 -19.70
C LEU A 14 4.10 -15.30 -18.32
N GLY A 15 4.90 -14.42 -17.71
CA GLY A 15 5.39 -14.57 -16.34
C GLY A 15 4.27 -14.67 -15.32
N ALA A 16 3.25 -13.81 -15.43
CA ALA A 16 2.07 -13.84 -14.57
C ALA A 16 1.29 -15.15 -14.72
N LEU A 17 1.15 -15.65 -15.95
CA LEU A 17 0.52 -16.95 -16.21
C LEU A 17 1.32 -18.09 -15.57
N VAL A 18 2.65 -18.10 -15.72
CA VAL A 18 3.54 -19.09 -15.09
C VAL A 18 3.40 -19.04 -13.57
N ALA A 19 3.43 -17.85 -12.96
CA ALA A 19 3.26 -17.67 -11.53
C ALA A 19 1.89 -18.22 -11.05
N ARG A 20 0.80 -17.90 -11.77
CA ARG A 20 -0.56 -18.38 -11.46
C ARG A 20 -0.69 -19.90 -11.57
N LEU A 21 -0.15 -20.50 -12.63
CA LEU A 21 -0.16 -21.96 -12.82
C LEU A 21 0.65 -22.66 -11.73
N THR A 22 1.80 -22.08 -11.36
CA THR A 22 2.65 -22.57 -10.29
C THR A 22 1.95 -22.47 -8.93
N ALA A 23 1.29 -21.34 -8.64
CA ALA A 23 0.50 -21.13 -7.43
C ALA A 23 -0.62 -22.16 -7.29
N LYS A 24 -1.34 -22.46 -8.39
CA LYS A 24 -2.39 -23.49 -8.40
C LYS A 24 -1.83 -24.87 -8.05
N ARG A 25 -0.64 -25.20 -8.53
CA ARG A 25 0.04 -26.48 -8.27
C ARG A 25 0.59 -26.56 -6.84
N MET A 26 1.08 -25.44 -6.32
CA MET A 26 1.64 -25.30 -4.97
C MET A 26 0.58 -24.95 -3.91
N LYS A 27 -0.71 -24.97 -4.24
CA LYS A 27 -1.80 -24.67 -3.31
C LYS A 27 -1.74 -25.48 -2.00
N ARG A 28 -1.18 -26.70 -2.05
CA ARG A 28 -0.95 -27.56 -0.88
C ARG A 28 0.04 -26.99 0.15
N TRP A 29 0.93 -26.11 -0.27
CA TRP A 29 2.00 -25.53 0.54
C TRP A 29 1.61 -24.16 1.11
N ALA A 30 0.36 -23.73 0.92
CA ALA A 30 -0.17 -22.44 1.37
C ALA A 30 0.66 -21.21 0.93
N VAL A 31 1.45 -21.33 -0.14
CA VAL A 31 2.24 -20.20 -0.67
C VAL A 31 1.29 -19.22 -1.37
N PRO A 32 1.22 -17.95 -0.92
CA PRO A 32 0.39 -16.93 -1.57
C PRO A 32 0.86 -16.67 -3.00
N ALA A 33 -0.08 -16.49 -3.94
CA ALA A 33 0.25 -16.29 -5.36
C ALA A 33 1.21 -15.10 -5.59
N LEU A 34 1.08 -14.04 -4.78
CA LEU A 34 1.94 -12.85 -4.85
C LEU A 34 3.42 -13.16 -4.66
N VAL A 35 3.77 -14.15 -3.83
CA VAL A 35 5.17 -14.51 -3.55
C VAL A 35 5.81 -15.11 -4.81
N LEU A 36 5.04 -15.94 -5.53
CA LEU A 36 5.49 -16.52 -6.78
C LEU A 36 5.56 -15.48 -7.90
N GLU A 37 4.65 -14.52 -7.93
CA GLU A 37 4.71 -13.39 -8.87
C GLU A 37 5.96 -12.53 -8.64
N LEU A 38 6.27 -12.19 -7.38
CA LEU A 38 7.52 -11.49 -7.02
C LEU A 38 8.76 -12.29 -7.44
N LEU A 39 8.78 -13.60 -7.14
CA LEU A 39 9.90 -14.49 -7.49
C LEU A 39 10.10 -14.58 -9.00
N VAL A 40 9.03 -14.77 -9.78
CA VAL A 40 9.10 -14.81 -11.24
C VAL A 40 9.57 -13.46 -11.79
N GLY A 41 9.13 -12.35 -11.20
CA GLY A 41 9.59 -11.01 -11.56
C GLY A 41 11.09 -10.86 -11.33
N PHE A 42 11.57 -11.25 -10.16
CA PHE A 42 12.99 -11.24 -9.81
C PHE A 42 13.83 -12.08 -10.79
N LEU A 43 13.37 -13.30 -11.12
CA LEU A 43 14.06 -14.16 -12.08
C LEU A 43 14.09 -13.53 -13.47
N LEU A 44 12.96 -13.01 -13.96
CA LEU A 44 12.89 -12.36 -15.26
C LEU A 44 13.81 -11.12 -15.31
N GLY A 45 13.89 -10.36 -14.23
CA GLY A 45 14.64 -9.09 -14.12
C GLY A 45 16.13 -9.27 -14.27
N ASN A 46 16.62 -10.35 -13.68
CA ASN A 46 18.03 -10.68 -13.61
C ASN A 46 18.48 -11.63 -14.74
N THR A 47 17.58 -12.04 -15.66
CA THR A 47 17.92 -12.97 -16.76
C THR A 47 17.55 -12.46 -18.15
N VAL A 48 16.29 -12.07 -18.38
CA VAL A 48 15.74 -11.86 -19.73
C VAL A 48 15.24 -10.44 -19.96
N LEU A 49 14.62 -9.81 -18.94
CA LEU A 49 13.89 -8.55 -19.06
C LEU A 49 14.37 -7.55 -18.00
N PRO A 50 15.35 -6.68 -18.32
CA PRO A 50 15.83 -5.69 -17.35
C PRO A 50 14.72 -4.68 -17.01
N PHE A 51 14.70 -4.21 -15.75
CA PHE A 51 13.68 -3.29 -15.22
C PHE A 51 13.51 -2.01 -16.06
N SER A 52 14.59 -1.48 -16.64
CA SER A 52 14.52 -0.29 -17.51
C SER A 52 13.58 -0.45 -18.72
N ARG A 53 13.33 -1.68 -19.18
CA ARG A 53 12.40 -1.95 -20.30
C ARG A 53 10.93 -1.94 -19.90
N ILE A 54 10.61 -2.09 -18.62
CA ILE A 54 9.22 -2.01 -18.14
C ILE A 54 8.83 -0.60 -17.69
N GLN A 55 9.79 0.34 -17.62
CA GLN A 55 9.53 1.72 -17.24
C GLN A 55 8.43 2.40 -18.09
N PRO A 56 8.31 2.18 -19.41
CA PRO A 56 7.18 2.69 -20.20
C PRO A 56 5.81 2.08 -19.84
N LEU A 57 5.80 0.97 -19.11
CA LEU A 57 4.60 0.23 -18.70
C LEU A 57 4.26 0.45 -17.21
N SER A 58 5.02 1.26 -16.47
CA SER A 58 4.85 1.45 -15.02
C SER A 58 3.43 1.85 -14.64
N GLY A 59 2.85 2.81 -15.36
CA GLY A 59 1.47 3.24 -15.12
C GLY A 59 0.45 2.10 -15.28
N ILE A 60 0.66 1.20 -16.24
CA ILE A 60 -0.21 0.04 -16.47
C ILE A 60 -0.02 -1.01 -15.38
N THR A 61 1.22 -1.24 -14.92
CA THR A 61 1.48 -2.16 -13.81
C THR A 61 0.87 -1.64 -12.51
N ASP A 62 0.96 -0.33 -12.26
CA ASP A 62 0.45 0.29 -11.03
C ASP A 62 -1.09 0.31 -10.98
N LEU A 63 -1.78 0.37 -12.14
CA LEU A 63 -3.24 0.30 -12.19
C LEU A 63 -3.81 -0.93 -11.48
N GLY A 64 -3.11 -2.07 -11.49
CA GLY A 64 -3.55 -3.28 -10.82
C GLY A 64 -3.66 -3.14 -9.31
N VAL A 65 -2.62 -2.57 -8.68
CA VAL A 65 -2.61 -2.32 -7.23
C VAL A 65 -3.51 -1.16 -6.86
N LEU A 66 -3.58 -0.09 -7.66
CA LEU A 66 -4.51 1.02 -7.42
C LEU A 66 -5.96 0.53 -7.44
N THR A 67 -6.32 -0.33 -8.40
CA THR A 67 -7.67 -0.90 -8.51
C THR A 67 -7.99 -1.80 -7.31
N LEU A 68 -7.03 -2.59 -6.82
CA LEU A 68 -7.20 -3.40 -5.62
C LEU A 68 -7.53 -2.53 -4.40
N PHE A 69 -6.73 -1.49 -4.15
CA PHE A 69 -6.96 -0.59 -3.00
C PHE A 69 -8.28 0.13 -3.12
N PHE A 70 -8.66 0.55 -4.32
CA PHE A 70 -9.95 1.17 -4.56
C PHE A 70 -11.11 0.22 -4.30
N LEU A 71 -11.02 -1.04 -4.74
CA LEU A 71 -12.00 -2.07 -4.46
C LEU A 71 -12.14 -2.35 -2.96
N VAL A 72 -11.02 -2.40 -2.24
CA VAL A 72 -11.02 -2.49 -0.77
C VAL A 72 -11.70 -1.27 -0.16
N GLY A 73 -11.40 -0.06 -0.63
CA GLY A 73 -12.05 1.17 -0.19
C GLY A 73 -13.56 1.15 -0.42
N LEU A 74 -14.03 0.55 -1.51
CA LEU A 74 -15.45 0.33 -1.77
C LEU A 74 -16.11 -0.62 -0.77
N GLU A 75 -15.35 -1.58 -0.24
CA GLU A 75 -15.83 -2.57 0.71
C GLU A 75 -15.87 -2.07 2.16
N VAL A 76 -15.08 -1.03 2.50
CA VAL A 76 -15.03 -0.45 3.85
C VAL A 76 -16.37 0.22 4.19
N ARG A 77 -17.02 -0.27 5.25
CA ARG A 77 -18.26 0.28 5.80
C ARG A 77 -17.97 1.14 7.04
N GLY A 78 -18.51 2.35 7.10
CA GLY A 78 -18.40 3.21 8.29
C GLY A 78 -17.09 4.01 8.43
N GLY A 79 -16.18 3.93 7.46
CA GLY A 79 -14.90 4.66 7.46
C GLY A 79 -13.76 3.89 8.16
N LEU A 80 -12.54 4.44 8.13
CA LEU A 80 -11.31 3.76 8.56
C LEU A 80 -11.25 3.40 10.04
N LEU A 81 -11.91 4.18 10.90
CA LEU A 81 -11.93 3.94 12.34
C LEU A 81 -12.94 2.86 12.75
N GLY A 82 -13.87 2.54 11.83
CA GLY A 82 -14.93 1.56 12.05
C GLY A 82 -15.73 1.81 13.35
N PRO A 83 -16.35 0.77 13.92
CA PRO A 83 -17.06 0.85 15.20
C PRO A 83 -16.13 0.90 16.42
N ARG A 84 -14.82 0.64 16.27
CA ARG A 84 -13.86 0.48 17.38
C ARG A 84 -12.63 1.39 17.24
N PRO A 85 -12.82 2.72 17.27
CA PRO A 85 -11.73 3.69 17.06
C PRO A 85 -10.59 3.53 18.09
N GLY A 86 -10.91 3.15 19.33
CA GLY A 86 -9.92 3.01 20.39
C GLY A 86 -8.89 1.90 20.15
N VAL A 87 -9.31 0.78 19.55
CA VAL A 87 -8.41 -0.33 19.21
C VAL A 87 -7.54 0.07 18.02
N VAL A 88 -8.16 0.63 16.98
CA VAL A 88 -7.46 1.12 15.78
C VAL A 88 -6.37 2.11 16.18
N LEU A 89 -6.70 3.14 16.97
CA LEU A 89 -5.75 4.18 17.36
C LEU A 89 -4.61 3.62 18.21
N ARG A 90 -4.89 2.67 19.11
CA ARG A 90 -3.87 2.02 19.94
C ARG A 90 -2.89 1.22 19.08
N LEU A 91 -3.40 0.45 18.12
CA LEU A 91 -2.58 -0.34 17.20
C LEU A 91 -1.75 0.54 16.28
N VAL A 92 -2.31 1.64 15.76
CA VAL A 92 -1.58 2.62 14.94
C VAL A 92 -0.50 3.31 15.76
N LEU A 93 -0.76 3.65 17.02
CA LEU A 93 0.25 4.25 17.89
C LEU A 93 1.39 3.27 18.20
N LEU A 94 1.08 2.00 18.43
CA LEU A 94 2.10 0.96 18.59
C LEU A 94 2.88 0.72 17.29
N SER A 95 2.21 0.69 16.13
CA SER A 95 2.88 0.51 14.83
C SER A 95 3.79 1.68 14.47
N ALA A 96 3.43 2.90 14.90
CA ALA A 96 4.26 4.08 14.72
C ALA A 96 5.51 4.09 15.62
N LEU A 97 5.39 3.61 16.87
CA LEU A 97 6.47 3.69 17.86
C LEU A 97 7.43 2.51 17.81
N THR A 98 6.94 1.31 17.50
CA THR A 98 7.76 0.09 17.53
C THR A 98 8.95 0.09 16.57
N PRO A 99 8.91 0.68 15.36
CA PRO A 99 10.08 0.77 14.48
C PRO A 99 11.26 1.48 15.12
N LEU A 100 11.02 2.42 16.05
CA LEU A 100 12.08 3.16 16.75
C LEU A 100 13.04 2.26 17.53
N LEU A 101 12.61 1.03 17.88
CA LEU A 101 13.47 0.00 18.48
C LEU A 101 14.67 -0.35 17.58
N ALA A 102 14.55 -0.19 16.27
CA ALA A 102 15.63 -0.43 15.32
C ALA A 102 16.70 0.67 15.34
N TRP A 103 16.45 1.82 15.97
CA TRP A 103 17.39 2.95 15.95
C TRP A 103 18.77 2.55 16.49
N TRP A 104 18.81 1.95 17.68
CA TRP A 104 20.05 1.58 18.34
C TRP A 104 20.91 0.60 17.51
N PRO A 105 20.38 -0.56 17.04
CA PRO A 105 21.19 -1.48 16.25
C PRO A 105 21.62 -0.85 14.91
N LEU A 106 20.74 -0.10 14.24
CA LEU A 106 21.10 0.57 12.98
C LEU A 106 22.20 1.63 13.16
N LYS A 107 22.12 2.42 14.24
CA LYS A 107 23.08 3.48 14.51
C LYS A 107 24.42 2.98 15.02
N HIS A 108 24.43 1.98 15.90
CA HIS A 108 25.64 1.55 16.60
C HIS A 108 26.28 0.29 16.02
N LEU A 109 25.49 -0.68 15.54
CA LEU A 109 26.02 -1.93 14.98
C LEU A 109 26.45 -1.75 13.52
N PHE A 110 25.70 -0.97 12.75
CA PHE A 110 25.97 -0.70 11.33
C PHE A 110 26.56 0.69 11.06
N ASN A 111 26.77 1.49 12.10
CA ASN A 111 27.37 2.83 12.05
C ASN A 111 26.72 3.77 11.00
N LEU A 112 25.40 3.68 10.83
CA LEU A 112 24.68 4.43 9.81
C LEU A 112 24.60 5.94 10.16
N ALA A 113 24.58 6.78 9.13
CA ALA A 113 24.28 8.21 9.30
C ALA A 113 22.87 8.39 9.88
N GLY A 114 22.62 9.52 10.56
CA GLY A 114 21.30 9.79 11.16
C GLY A 114 20.17 9.76 10.13
N SER A 115 20.38 10.41 8.99
CA SER A 115 19.43 10.43 7.86
C SER A 115 19.13 9.03 7.32
N THR A 116 20.16 8.21 7.08
CA THR A 116 20.02 6.82 6.64
C THR A 116 19.32 5.96 7.69
N THR A 117 19.60 6.18 8.98
CA THR A 117 18.94 5.46 10.08
C THR A 117 17.44 5.75 10.08
N VAL A 118 17.04 7.03 10.00
CA VAL A 118 15.61 7.41 9.90
C VAL A 118 14.97 6.83 8.64
N LEU A 119 15.69 6.76 7.51
CA LEU A 119 15.19 6.13 6.30
C LEU A 119 14.85 4.65 6.52
N PHE A 120 15.71 3.89 7.20
CA PHE A 120 15.41 2.50 7.58
C PHE A 120 14.26 2.40 8.59
N LEU A 121 14.13 3.35 9.52
CA LEU A 121 12.95 3.41 10.40
C LEU A 121 11.65 3.61 9.60
N ALA A 122 11.68 4.48 8.58
CA ALA A 122 10.54 4.68 7.69
C ALA A 122 10.17 3.39 6.95
N VAL A 123 11.17 2.65 6.45
CA VAL A 123 10.96 1.34 5.81
C VAL A 123 10.36 0.32 6.76
N LEU A 124 10.80 0.26 8.03
CA LEU A 124 10.24 -0.63 9.04
C LEU A 124 8.83 -0.22 9.51
N SER A 125 8.53 1.07 9.47
CA SER A 125 7.19 1.60 9.77
C SER A 125 6.21 1.35 8.62
N ALA A 126 6.67 1.39 7.37
CA ALA A 126 5.83 1.19 6.20
C ALA A 126 5.26 -0.24 6.18
N THR A 127 3.94 -0.36 6.11
CA THR A 127 3.27 -1.66 6.06
C THR A 127 2.98 -2.04 4.61
N GLY A 128 3.23 -3.29 4.26
CA GLY A 128 2.82 -3.87 2.98
C GLY A 128 1.29 -4.05 2.87
N THR A 129 0.54 -2.95 2.96
CA THR A 129 -0.93 -2.90 2.95
C THR A 129 -1.50 -3.63 1.73
N GLY A 130 -0.91 -3.43 0.54
CA GLY A 130 -1.34 -4.11 -0.68
C GLY A 130 -1.17 -5.63 -0.64
N VAL A 131 -0.09 -6.11 -0.02
CA VAL A 131 0.18 -7.55 0.15
C VAL A 131 -0.81 -8.17 1.13
N THR A 132 -1.01 -7.52 2.28
CA THR A 132 -1.91 -8.01 3.34
C THR A 132 -3.38 -7.98 2.90
N LEU A 133 -3.83 -6.89 2.27
CA LEU A 133 -5.17 -6.78 1.71
C LEU A 133 -5.44 -7.82 0.63
N ARG A 134 -4.46 -8.06 -0.25
CA ARG A 134 -4.58 -9.13 -1.25
C ARG A 134 -4.70 -10.50 -0.61
N ALA A 135 -3.89 -10.78 0.42
CA ALA A 135 -3.96 -12.05 1.14
C ALA A 135 -5.31 -12.24 1.85
N LEU A 136 -5.83 -11.20 2.53
CA LEU A 136 -7.16 -11.21 3.14
C LEU A 136 -8.27 -11.39 2.11
N SER A 137 -8.17 -10.71 0.96
CA SER A 137 -9.13 -10.82 -0.14
C SER A 137 -9.20 -12.26 -0.67
N GLN A 138 -8.04 -12.87 -0.94
CA GLN A 138 -7.94 -14.26 -1.40
C GLN A 138 -8.46 -15.26 -0.36
N GLY A 139 -8.30 -14.95 0.93
CA GLY A 139 -8.84 -15.75 2.03
C GLY A 139 -10.33 -15.50 2.33
N GLY A 140 -10.99 -14.56 1.65
CA GLY A 140 -12.37 -14.17 1.94
C GLY A 140 -12.55 -13.53 3.32
N ALA A 141 -11.47 -13.05 3.94
CA ALA A 141 -11.44 -12.59 5.33
C ALA A 141 -11.57 -11.05 5.48
N LEU A 142 -11.70 -10.31 4.38
CA LEU A 142 -11.81 -8.83 4.41
C LEU A 142 -12.99 -8.32 5.23
N GLN A 143 -14.12 -9.05 5.22
CA GLN A 143 -15.35 -8.65 5.90
C GLN A 143 -15.41 -9.12 7.36
N THR A 144 -14.40 -9.85 7.85
CA THR A 144 -14.30 -10.24 9.26
C THR A 144 -13.97 -9.03 10.14
N PRO A 145 -14.29 -9.05 11.44
CA PRO A 145 -13.93 -7.94 12.33
C PRO A 145 -12.42 -7.68 12.35
N SER A 146 -11.60 -8.74 12.38
CA SER A 146 -10.13 -8.64 12.31
C SER A 146 -9.66 -8.12 10.95
N GLY A 147 -10.32 -8.50 9.84
CA GLY A 147 -10.03 -7.98 8.50
C GLY A 147 -10.30 -6.49 8.37
N GLN A 148 -11.46 -6.03 8.84
CA GLN A 148 -11.82 -4.60 8.85
C GLN A 148 -10.90 -3.79 9.78
N LEU A 149 -10.54 -4.36 10.94
CA LEU A 149 -9.56 -3.76 11.85
C LEU A 149 -8.20 -3.61 11.16
N LEU A 150 -7.72 -4.66 10.50
CA LEU A 150 -6.43 -4.64 9.82
C LEU A 150 -6.43 -3.60 8.69
N VAL A 151 -7.50 -3.51 7.90
CA VAL A 151 -7.63 -2.48 6.86
C VAL A 151 -7.52 -1.09 7.49
N GLY A 152 -8.30 -0.81 8.53
CA GLY A 152 -8.30 0.48 9.22
C GLY A 152 -6.93 0.86 9.79
N VAL A 153 -6.27 -0.08 10.49
CA VAL A 153 -4.93 0.12 11.05
C VAL A 153 -3.90 0.33 9.94
N SER A 154 -3.89 -0.54 8.93
CA SER A 154 -2.88 -0.53 7.86
C SER A 154 -2.82 0.80 7.11
N VAL A 155 -3.96 1.46 6.94
CA VAL A 155 -4.07 2.71 6.19
C VAL A 155 -3.61 3.90 7.02
N LEU A 156 -3.90 3.89 8.33
CA LEU A 156 -3.48 4.94 9.25
C LEU A 156 -2.00 4.81 9.65
N ASP A 157 -1.47 3.59 9.65
CA ASP A 157 -0.07 3.22 9.90
C ASP A 157 0.91 3.73 8.83
N ASP A 158 0.44 3.96 7.59
CA ASP A 158 1.28 4.55 6.53
C ASP A 158 1.67 6.01 6.84
N LEU A 159 0.89 6.74 7.65
CA LEU A 159 1.17 8.15 7.99
C LEU A 159 2.50 8.31 8.78
N PRO A 160 2.76 7.57 9.87
CA PRO A 160 4.05 7.53 10.54
C PRO A 160 5.23 7.26 9.59
N ALA A 161 5.10 6.30 8.67
CA ALA A 161 6.16 5.96 7.73
C ALA A 161 6.52 7.14 6.82
N ILE A 162 5.51 7.87 6.36
CA ILE A 162 5.67 9.05 5.50
C ILE A 162 6.31 10.20 6.27
N LEU A 163 5.91 10.42 7.53
CA LEU A 163 6.54 11.40 8.41
C LEU A 163 8.03 11.09 8.63
N LEU A 164 8.36 9.82 8.89
CA LEU A 164 9.74 9.37 9.04
C LEU A 164 10.53 9.53 7.72
N LEU A 165 9.93 9.21 6.57
CA LEU A 165 10.57 9.38 5.28
C LEU A 165 10.87 10.86 5.00
N MET A 166 9.92 11.77 5.29
CA MET A 166 10.13 13.22 5.18
C MET A 166 11.23 13.70 6.14
N LEU A 167 11.28 13.16 7.36
CA LEU A 167 12.35 13.49 8.29
C LEU A 167 13.72 13.00 7.79
N ALA A 168 13.78 11.80 7.20
CA ALA A 168 15.01 11.25 6.63
C ALA A 168 15.55 12.11 5.49
N THR A 169 14.68 12.57 4.59
CA THR A 169 15.06 13.45 3.47
C THR A 169 15.50 14.82 3.97
N LEU A 170 14.81 15.38 4.98
CA LEU A 170 15.17 16.65 5.61
C LEU A 170 16.58 16.56 6.23
N LEU A 171 16.83 15.53 7.05
CA LEU A 171 18.14 15.29 7.66
C LEU A 171 19.23 15.02 6.63
N GLY A 172 18.90 14.34 5.52
CA GLY A 172 19.82 14.11 4.41
C GLY A 172 20.16 15.38 3.63
N SER A 173 19.23 16.31 3.54
CA SER A 173 19.41 17.61 2.86
C SER A 173 20.08 18.68 3.73
N ALA A 174 20.13 18.48 5.05
CA ALA A 174 20.71 19.42 6.02
C ALA A 174 22.25 19.47 6.03
N THR A 175 22.92 18.95 4.98
CA THR A 175 24.36 19.12 4.76
C THR A 175 24.73 20.54 4.28
N GLY A 176 23.77 21.45 4.17
CA GLY A 176 23.99 22.90 4.05
C GLY A 176 24.24 23.57 5.42
N ALA A 177 24.74 24.81 5.41
CA ALA A 177 25.15 25.54 6.61
C ALA A 177 24.05 25.61 7.70
N PRO A 178 24.42 25.58 9.00
CA PRO A 178 23.46 25.62 10.10
C PRO A 178 22.75 26.98 10.14
N GLY A 179 21.48 27.02 9.74
CA GLY A 179 20.63 28.22 9.81
C GLY A 179 19.66 28.40 8.65
N GLU A 180 19.87 27.74 7.51
CA GLU A 180 18.93 27.78 6.39
C GLU A 180 17.89 26.66 6.53
N ALA A 181 16.71 27.01 7.07
CA ALA A 181 15.56 26.12 7.00
C ALA A 181 15.25 25.85 5.52
N ASN A 182 15.40 24.60 5.08
CA ASN A 182 15.14 24.21 3.70
C ASN A 182 13.65 24.50 3.37
N PRO A 183 13.32 25.48 2.52
CA PRO A 183 11.93 25.84 2.22
C PRO A 183 11.16 24.68 1.58
N ALA A 184 11.85 23.71 0.98
CA ALA A 184 11.24 22.51 0.41
C ALA A 184 10.60 21.61 1.48
N ALA A 185 11.15 21.54 2.69
CA ALA A 185 10.60 20.73 3.78
C ALA A 185 9.34 21.35 4.40
N GLY A 186 9.33 22.67 4.57
CA GLY A 186 8.14 23.40 5.03
C GLY A 186 6.99 23.28 4.04
N ASN A 187 7.29 23.35 2.73
CA ASN A 187 6.30 23.17 1.68
C ASN A 187 5.73 21.75 1.62
N ALA A 188 6.55 20.72 1.86
CA ALA A 188 6.08 19.33 1.90
C ALA A 188 5.08 19.11 3.05
N LEU A 189 5.39 19.59 4.26
CA LEU A 189 4.49 19.48 5.42
C LEU A 189 3.17 20.24 5.21
N LEU A 190 3.23 21.45 4.65
CA LEU A 190 2.05 22.22 4.29
C LEU A 190 1.20 21.52 3.22
N ALA A 191 1.84 20.95 2.19
CA ALA A 191 1.13 20.21 1.14
C ALA A 191 0.43 18.96 1.69
N THR A 192 1.11 18.17 2.51
CA THR A 192 0.51 16.99 3.15
C THR A 192 -0.62 17.39 4.10
N GLY A 193 -0.44 18.44 4.92
CA GLY A 193 -1.48 18.95 5.81
C GLY A 193 -2.72 19.47 5.08
N LEU A 194 -2.53 20.20 3.97
CA LEU A 194 -3.63 20.69 3.14
C LEU A 194 -4.40 19.52 2.51
N VAL A 195 -3.72 18.49 2.03
CA VAL A 195 -4.39 17.34 1.42
C VAL A 195 -5.09 16.48 2.46
N LEU A 196 -4.52 16.29 3.65
CA LEU A 196 -5.25 15.66 4.77
C LEU A 196 -6.52 16.45 5.12
N ALA A 197 -6.48 17.78 5.06
CA ALA A 197 -7.66 18.62 5.24
C ALA A 197 -8.67 18.43 4.09
N VAL A 198 -8.22 18.36 2.82
CA VAL A 198 -9.09 18.08 1.66
C VAL A 198 -9.72 16.70 1.76
N MET A 199 -8.95 15.68 2.15
CA MET A 199 -9.44 14.33 2.43
C MET A 199 -10.49 14.40 3.54
N ALA A 200 -10.20 15.00 4.69
CA ALA A 200 -11.16 15.16 5.78
C ALA A 200 -12.45 15.90 5.33
N LEU A 201 -12.32 16.93 4.49
CA LEU A 201 -13.44 17.74 3.98
C LEU A 201 -14.23 17.04 2.86
N SER A 202 -13.65 16.05 2.19
CA SER A 202 -14.34 15.30 1.12
C SER A 202 -15.53 14.50 1.64
N PHE A 203 -15.48 14.02 2.89
CA PHE A 203 -16.59 13.31 3.54
C PHE A 203 -17.83 14.19 3.78
N PRO A 204 -17.75 15.35 4.45
CA PRO A 204 -18.88 16.25 4.60
C PRO A 204 -19.37 16.78 3.25
N LEU A 205 -18.47 17.02 2.29
CA LEU A 205 -18.86 17.43 0.95
C LEU A 205 -19.66 16.35 0.21
N CYS A 206 -19.25 15.08 0.31
CA CYS A 206 -20.01 13.94 -0.24
C CYS A 206 -21.38 13.79 0.44
N ARG A 207 -21.47 14.03 1.76
CA ARG A 207 -22.75 14.02 2.49
C ARG A 207 -23.67 15.15 2.02
N TRP A 208 -23.12 16.36 1.88
CA TRP A 208 -23.86 17.51 1.35
C TRP A 208 -24.33 17.27 -0.09
N TRP A 209 -23.48 16.72 -0.94
CA TRP A 209 -23.87 16.37 -2.30
C TRP A 209 -25.02 15.36 -2.32
N ARG A 210 -24.91 14.30 -1.50
CA ARG A 210 -25.94 13.26 -1.39
C ARG A 210 -27.28 13.84 -0.92
N SER A 211 -27.27 14.81 -0.01
CA SER A 211 -28.50 15.43 0.49
C SER A 211 -29.17 16.37 -0.52
N HIS A 212 -28.41 16.96 -1.46
CA HIS A 212 -28.94 17.94 -2.42
C HIS A 212 -29.19 17.36 -3.82
N ARG A 213 -28.38 16.40 -4.28
CA ARG A 213 -28.44 15.84 -5.64
C ARG A 213 -28.79 14.36 -5.69
N GLY A 214 -29.00 13.72 -4.54
CA GLY A 214 -29.29 12.29 -4.46
C GLY A 214 -28.05 11.41 -4.67
N ARG A 215 -28.29 10.12 -4.93
CA ARG A 215 -27.25 9.09 -5.11
C ARG A 215 -26.69 9.14 -6.53
N TRP A 216 -25.40 8.84 -6.66
CA TRP A 216 -24.73 8.82 -7.96
C TRP A 216 -24.64 7.40 -8.52
N THR A 217 -24.98 7.24 -9.80
CA THR A 217 -24.78 6.01 -10.58
C THR A 217 -23.65 6.24 -11.59
N PRO A 218 -22.38 6.10 -11.18
CA PRO A 218 -21.24 6.31 -12.06
C PRO A 218 -21.21 5.24 -13.16
N ASP A 219 -20.91 5.65 -14.40
CA ASP A 219 -20.47 4.73 -15.45
C ASP A 219 -18.97 4.38 -15.26
N ALA A 220 -18.45 3.40 -16.01
CA ALA A 220 -17.07 2.91 -15.89
C ALA A 220 -16.02 4.03 -15.99
N LEU A 221 -16.22 5.00 -16.90
CA LEU A 221 -15.34 6.18 -17.01
C LEU A 221 -15.38 7.07 -15.77
N GLY A 222 -16.56 7.23 -15.15
CA GLY A 222 -16.70 8.00 -13.91
C GLY A 222 -15.97 7.33 -12.75
N VAL A 223 -16.03 6.00 -12.65
CA VAL A 223 -15.26 5.24 -11.66
C VAL A 223 -13.76 5.38 -11.90
N MET A 224 -13.29 5.25 -13.14
CA MET A 224 -11.88 5.44 -13.48
C MET A 224 -11.40 6.86 -13.19
N LEU A 225 -12.25 7.88 -13.40
CA LEU A 225 -11.91 9.27 -13.06
C LEU A 225 -11.76 9.46 -11.55
N VAL A 226 -12.64 8.85 -10.73
CA VAL A 226 -12.49 8.90 -9.27
C VAL A 226 -11.25 8.13 -8.83
N LEU A 227 -11.00 6.93 -9.38
CA LEU A 227 -9.80 6.14 -9.11
C LEU A 227 -8.53 6.93 -9.42
N ALA A 228 -8.38 7.40 -10.66
CA ALA A 228 -7.19 8.12 -11.11
C ALA A 228 -7.05 9.47 -10.40
N GLY A 229 -8.14 10.24 -10.25
CA GLY A 229 -8.13 11.54 -9.59
C GLY A 229 -7.78 11.46 -8.11
N SER A 230 -8.33 10.48 -7.38
CA SER A 230 -7.97 10.26 -5.98
C SER A 230 -6.56 9.73 -5.80
N SER A 231 -6.09 8.83 -6.69
CA SER A 231 -4.70 8.34 -6.70
C SER A 231 -3.71 9.47 -6.97
N TRP A 232 -4.01 10.33 -7.95
CA TRP A 232 -3.21 11.51 -8.28
C TRP A 232 -3.14 12.50 -7.13
N LEU A 233 -4.26 12.76 -6.43
CA LEU A 233 -4.24 13.58 -5.22
C LEU A 233 -3.34 12.98 -4.14
N GLY A 234 -3.37 11.65 -3.96
CA GLY A 234 -2.47 10.93 -3.06
C GLY A 234 -0.99 11.11 -3.44
N GLU A 235 -0.66 11.00 -4.71
CA GLU A 235 0.71 11.17 -5.22
C GLU A 235 1.23 12.61 -5.03
N VAL A 236 0.47 13.62 -5.47
CA VAL A 236 0.86 15.03 -5.37
C VAL A 236 0.97 15.50 -3.91
N SER A 237 0.25 14.84 -3.00
CA SER A 237 0.30 15.15 -1.56
C SER A 237 1.50 14.57 -0.80
N GLY A 238 2.24 13.66 -1.43
CA GLY A 238 3.28 12.88 -0.76
C GLY A 238 2.76 11.71 0.09
N LEU A 239 1.44 11.44 0.10
CA LEU A 239 0.84 10.36 0.90
C LEU A 239 0.95 8.96 0.29
N THR A 240 1.29 8.82 -0.99
CA THR A 240 1.15 7.64 -1.86
C THR A 240 -0.16 7.59 -2.65
N SER A 241 -0.05 7.12 -3.89
CA SER A 241 -1.17 6.89 -4.80
C SER A 241 -2.12 5.78 -4.32
N LEU A 242 -1.59 4.80 -3.58
CA LEU A 242 -2.36 3.69 -3.00
C LEU A 242 -3.37 4.16 -1.94
N LEU A 243 -2.92 5.04 -1.03
CA LEU A 243 -3.81 5.67 -0.03
C LEU A 243 -4.87 6.54 -0.71
N GLY A 244 -4.50 7.26 -1.77
CA GLY A 244 -5.42 8.01 -2.61
C GLY A 244 -6.50 7.13 -3.23
N ALA A 245 -6.12 6.02 -3.87
CA ALA A 245 -7.05 5.07 -4.48
C ALA A 245 -8.04 4.49 -3.46
N LEU A 246 -7.55 4.06 -2.29
CA LEU A 246 -8.41 3.57 -1.21
C LEU A 246 -9.40 4.65 -0.76
N TRP A 247 -8.94 5.89 -0.58
CA TRP A 247 -9.80 7.01 -0.22
C TRP A 247 -10.89 7.26 -1.25
N GLY A 248 -10.52 7.24 -2.54
CA GLY A 248 -11.47 7.32 -3.64
C GLY A 248 -12.55 6.23 -3.58
N GLY A 249 -12.16 5.00 -3.27
CA GLY A 249 -13.08 3.89 -3.06
C GLY A 249 -14.07 4.15 -1.92
N MET A 250 -13.57 4.63 -0.77
CA MET A 250 -14.42 4.96 0.40
C MET A 250 -15.39 6.11 0.13
N LEU A 251 -14.98 7.11 -0.66
CA LEU A 251 -15.85 8.20 -1.10
C LEU A 251 -16.91 7.70 -2.08
N LEU A 252 -16.51 6.87 -3.04
CA LEU A 252 -17.45 6.31 -4.02
C LEU A 252 -18.51 5.44 -3.34
N ARG A 253 -18.11 4.61 -2.37
CA ARG A 253 -19.03 3.80 -1.56
C ARG A 253 -20.11 4.63 -0.88
N GLN A 254 -19.75 5.82 -0.42
CA GLN A 254 -20.68 6.76 0.21
C GLN A 254 -21.65 7.40 -0.78
N LEU A 255 -21.26 7.59 -2.03
CA LEU A 255 -22.11 8.20 -3.06
C LEU A 255 -23.03 7.17 -3.73
N LEU A 256 -22.67 5.88 -3.67
CA LEU A 256 -23.43 4.77 -4.23
C LEU A 256 -24.72 4.47 -3.44
N PRO A 257 -25.74 3.87 -4.08
CA PRO A 257 -26.92 3.37 -3.40
C PRO A 257 -26.65 2.23 -2.41
N GLU A 258 -27.36 2.21 -1.28
CA GLU A 258 -27.43 1.09 -0.33
C GLU A 258 -27.84 -0.21 -1.06
N PRO A 259 -27.18 -1.35 -0.76
CA PRO A 259 -27.28 -2.61 -1.51
C PRO A 259 -28.63 -3.36 -1.39
N GLY A 260 -29.71 -2.68 -0.97
CA GLY A 260 -31.02 -3.30 -0.77
C GLY A 260 -32.08 -2.98 -1.84
N HIS A 261 -31.91 -1.95 -2.69
CA HIS A 261 -32.99 -1.48 -3.59
C HIS A 261 -32.60 -1.38 -5.07
N ALA A 262 -31.31 -1.46 -5.37
CA ALA A 262 -30.83 -1.69 -6.71
C ALA A 262 -29.64 -2.61 -6.53
N GLN A 263 -29.62 -3.69 -7.30
CA GLN A 263 -28.46 -4.52 -7.45
C GLN A 263 -27.21 -3.63 -7.60
N LEU A 264 -26.39 -3.53 -6.55
CA LEU A 264 -24.93 -3.54 -6.70
C LEU A 264 -24.53 -4.94 -7.19
N GLY A 265 -25.21 -5.40 -8.24
CA GLY A 265 -25.13 -6.73 -8.79
C GLY A 265 -24.36 -6.62 -10.08
N PRO A 266 -23.39 -7.52 -10.26
CA PRO A 266 -22.33 -7.61 -11.28
C PRO A 266 -21.70 -6.40 -12.02
N GLY A 267 -22.35 -5.24 -12.18
CA GLY A 267 -22.02 -4.26 -13.24
C GLY A 267 -20.69 -3.50 -13.09
N LEU A 268 -20.36 -2.97 -11.90
CA LEU A 268 -19.13 -2.19 -11.67
C LEU A 268 -18.03 -2.98 -10.94
N HIS A 269 -18.42 -3.93 -10.09
CA HIS A 269 -17.48 -4.83 -9.44
C HIS A 269 -16.79 -5.75 -10.46
N SER A 270 -17.49 -6.20 -11.50
CA SER A 270 -16.90 -7.08 -12.52
C SER A 270 -15.78 -6.40 -13.34
N PRO A 271 -15.94 -5.19 -13.89
CA PRO A 271 -14.85 -4.47 -14.56
C PRO A 271 -13.65 -4.18 -13.66
N LEU A 272 -13.87 -3.69 -12.43
CA LEU A 272 -12.79 -3.39 -11.49
C LEU A 272 -12.07 -4.67 -11.04
N ALA A 273 -12.83 -5.74 -10.76
CA ALA A 273 -12.25 -7.02 -10.41
C ALA A 273 -11.41 -7.58 -11.57
N LEU A 274 -11.88 -7.46 -12.81
CA LEU A 274 -11.12 -7.89 -13.99
C LEU A 274 -9.83 -7.09 -14.16
N LEU A 275 -9.88 -5.77 -13.98
CA LEU A 275 -8.68 -4.93 -13.98
C LEU A 275 -7.70 -5.36 -12.87
N SER A 276 -8.18 -5.52 -11.65
CA SER A 276 -7.34 -5.97 -10.54
C SER A 276 -6.75 -7.35 -10.83
N ASP A 277 -7.55 -8.33 -11.27
CA ASP A 277 -7.07 -9.68 -11.56
C ASP A 277 -6.01 -9.71 -12.66
N VAL A 278 -6.14 -8.91 -13.72
CA VAL A 278 -5.17 -8.92 -14.83
C VAL A 278 -3.91 -8.12 -14.48
N PHE A 279 -4.06 -6.93 -13.92
CA PHE A 279 -2.94 -5.99 -13.75
C PHE A 279 -2.22 -6.14 -12.40
N LEU A 280 -2.87 -6.62 -11.35
CA LEU A 280 -2.24 -6.79 -10.03
C LEU A 280 -1.04 -7.76 -10.08
N PRO A 281 -1.08 -8.90 -10.78
CA PRO A 281 0.11 -9.73 -10.97
C PRO A 281 1.25 -8.99 -11.67
N LEU A 282 0.95 -8.10 -12.62
CA LEU A 282 1.96 -7.32 -13.34
C LEU A 282 2.64 -6.32 -12.41
N TYR A 283 1.92 -5.73 -11.46
CA TYR A 283 2.51 -4.92 -10.38
C TYR A 283 3.53 -5.72 -9.57
N PHE A 284 3.16 -6.89 -9.06
CA PHE A 284 4.09 -7.70 -8.25
C PHE A 284 5.27 -8.23 -9.06
N LEU A 285 5.08 -8.57 -10.34
CA LEU A 285 6.19 -8.86 -11.25
C LEU A 285 7.11 -7.64 -11.40
N SER A 286 6.56 -6.45 -11.59
CA SER A 286 7.32 -5.18 -11.69
C SER A 286 8.17 -4.92 -10.44
N VAL A 287 7.59 -5.13 -9.26
CA VAL A 287 8.31 -5.05 -7.97
C VAL A 287 9.40 -6.11 -7.87
N GLY A 288 9.15 -7.34 -8.34
CA GLY A 288 10.19 -8.37 -8.40
C GLY A 288 11.33 -7.99 -9.37
N LEU A 289 10.97 -7.42 -10.53
CA LEU A 289 11.90 -7.01 -11.57
C LEU A 289 12.86 -5.89 -11.13
N SER A 290 12.44 -5.03 -10.20
CA SER A 290 13.28 -3.96 -9.67
C SER A 290 14.32 -4.45 -8.66
N LEU A 291 14.23 -5.69 -8.18
CA LEU A 291 15.19 -6.28 -7.25
C LEU A 291 16.43 -6.78 -7.99
N GLU A 292 17.58 -6.18 -7.69
CA GLU A 292 18.86 -6.56 -8.29
C GLU A 292 19.50 -7.72 -7.53
N ALA A 293 19.81 -8.83 -8.22
CA ALA A 293 20.45 -9.99 -7.61
C ALA A 293 21.84 -9.67 -7.05
N ALA A 294 22.52 -8.65 -7.58
CA ALA A 294 23.81 -8.19 -7.09
C ALA A 294 23.76 -7.80 -5.60
N SER A 295 22.67 -7.18 -5.14
CA SER A 295 22.48 -6.81 -3.74
C SER A 295 22.42 -8.02 -2.79
N LEU A 296 21.97 -9.18 -3.28
CA LEU A 296 21.91 -10.43 -2.50
C LEU A 296 23.25 -11.15 -2.43
N LEU A 297 24.19 -10.83 -3.31
CA LEU A 297 25.53 -11.42 -3.30
C LEU A 297 26.47 -10.73 -2.31
N GLU A 298 26.08 -9.56 -1.77
CA GLU A 298 26.89 -8.81 -0.83
C GLU A 298 26.77 -9.38 0.60
N PRO A 299 27.85 -9.93 1.20
CA PRO A 299 27.77 -10.59 2.50
C PRO A 299 27.37 -9.65 3.66
N SER A 300 27.78 -8.38 3.59
CA SER A 300 27.44 -7.34 4.58
C SER A 300 25.94 -7.05 4.62
N ALA A 301 25.24 -7.18 3.48
CA ALA A 301 23.81 -6.96 3.37
C ALA A 301 23.00 -7.97 4.18
N TRP A 302 23.44 -9.23 4.26
CA TRP A 302 22.75 -10.29 5.01
C TRP A 302 22.71 -10.04 6.52
N GLY A 303 23.77 -9.46 7.08
CA GLY A 303 23.80 -9.07 8.50
C GLY A 303 22.72 -8.03 8.82
N MET A 304 22.66 -6.97 8.00
CA MET A 304 21.65 -5.91 8.15
C MET A 304 20.23 -6.43 7.87
N ALA A 305 20.05 -7.23 6.81
CA ALA A 305 18.77 -7.82 6.46
C ALA A 305 18.23 -8.71 7.58
N THR A 306 19.09 -9.51 8.22
CA THR A 306 18.69 -10.37 9.36
C THR A 306 18.23 -9.53 10.55
N VAL A 307 18.96 -8.48 10.90
CA VAL A 307 18.58 -7.58 12.00
C VAL A 307 17.26 -6.87 11.68
N LEU A 308 17.12 -6.30 10.47
CA LEU A 308 15.90 -5.65 10.03
C LEU A 308 14.71 -6.61 10.03
N PHE A 309 14.89 -7.85 9.56
CA PHE A 309 13.84 -8.86 9.57
C PHE A 309 13.38 -9.21 10.99
N LEU A 310 14.33 -9.47 11.90
CA LEU A 310 14.02 -9.79 13.29
C LEU A 310 13.29 -8.63 13.98
N VAL A 311 13.76 -7.40 13.76
CA VAL A 311 13.13 -6.21 14.32
C VAL A 311 11.75 -6.00 13.70
N ALA A 312 11.58 -6.14 12.39
CA ALA A 312 10.28 -6.02 11.73
C ALA A 312 9.25 -7.01 12.30
N VAL A 313 9.64 -8.27 12.48
CA VAL A 313 8.80 -9.30 13.12
C VAL A 313 8.46 -8.90 14.55
N LEU A 314 9.46 -8.48 15.34
CA LEU A 314 9.27 -8.07 16.73
C LEU A 314 8.31 -6.87 16.84
N CYS A 315 8.48 -5.83 16.01
CA CYS A 315 7.62 -4.66 15.98
C CYS A 315 6.15 -5.05 15.74
N LYS A 316 5.89 -5.94 14.77
CA LYS A 316 4.53 -6.40 14.48
C LYS A 316 3.97 -7.31 15.56
N LEU A 317 4.79 -8.14 16.21
CA LEU A 317 4.35 -8.94 17.37
C LEU A 317 3.97 -8.05 18.56
N ILE A 318 4.76 -7.00 18.85
CA ILE A 318 4.44 -6.03 19.90
C ILE A 318 3.12 -5.30 19.59
N CYS A 319 2.87 -4.96 18.33
CA CYS A 319 1.57 -4.39 17.94
C CYS A 319 0.41 -5.33 18.26
N GLY A 320 0.57 -6.64 18.04
CA GLY A 320 -0.44 -7.65 18.38
C GLY A 320 -0.79 -7.70 19.87
N VAL A 321 0.17 -7.42 20.76
CA VAL A 321 -0.07 -7.33 22.22
C VAL A 321 -1.01 -6.18 22.59
N GLY A 322 -1.18 -5.18 21.70
CA GLY A 322 -2.13 -4.08 21.89
C GLY A 322 -3.60 -4.51 21.89
N ILE A 323 -3.90 -5.72 21.41
CA ILE A 323 -5.25 -6.31 21.41
C ILE A 323 -5.58 -6.78 22.82
N SER A 324 -6.67 -6.29 23.38
CA SER A 324 -7.11 -6.66 24.73
C SER A 324 -8.06 -7.86 24.72
N GLN A 325 -8.20 -8.56 25.86
CA GLN A 325 -9.16 -9.67 26.00
C GLN A 325 -10.60 -9.25 25.69
N SER A 326 -10.98 -8.00 25.96
CA SER A 326 -12.29 -7.47 25.56
C SER A 326 -12.45 -7.33 24.05
N ASP A 327 -11.35 -7.09 23.32
CA ASP A 327 -11.36 -7.02 21.86
C ASP A 327 -11.52 -8.41 21.25
N GLU A 328 -10.80 -9.41 21.78
CA GLU A 328 -10.92 -10.82 21.39
C GLU A 328 -12.34 -11.37 21.63
N GLN A 329 -12.93 -11.06 22.80
CA GLN A 329 -14.32 -11.42 23.11
C GLN A 329 -15.33 -10.76 22.16
N ALA A 330 -14.94 -9.64 21.56
CA ALA A 330 -15.74 -8.93 20.57
C ALA A 330 -15.47 -9.38 19.12
N GLY A 331 -14.72 -10.49 18.95
CA GLY A 331 -14.44 -11.15 17.68
C GLY A 331 -13.29 -10.56 16.88
N VAL A 332 -12.40 -9.76 17.51
CA VAL A 332 -11.15 -9.26 16.92
C VAL A 332 -10.08 -10.33 16.94
#